data_AF-A0A943BK20-F1
#
_entry.id   AF-A0A943BK20-F1
#
_cell.length_a   1.000
_cell.length_b   1.000
_cell.length_c   1.000
_cell.angle_alpha   90.00
_cell.angle_beta   90.00
_cell.angle_gamma   90.00
#
_symmetry.space_group_name_H-M   'P 1'
#
loop_
_entity.id
_entity.type
_entity.pdbx_description
1 polymer ?
#
loop_
_entity_poly.entity_id
_entity_poly.type
_entity_poly.pdbx_seq_one_letter_code
_entity_poly.pdbx_strand_id
1 'polypeptide(L)'
;MKTLFTSYCLFKKAVGVIAGTIEPEKEEIYVYGLELIITTFLGLASIVLVSGVLSEWSSAWIFTGIFVPLRLCTGGYHADTYGKCFVISNLSYLSLLIIKKLTEGRIPMLVWLMLLAAACWYIGKNAPVLHRNQMINEQKQKRNRKTARVLLIVDVVVSLSFAIYQPQYVVMIALSIYLVAVFMMVADKKVVFRKKRGEIAI
;
A
#
# COMPACT_ATOMS: atom_id res chain seq x y z
N MET A 1 15.23 17.60 -9.16
CA MET A 1 14.55 17.81 -7.86
C MET A 1 13.82 19.15 -7.74
N LYS A 2 14.36 20.26 -8.29
CA LYS A 2 13.68 21.58 -8.31
C LYS A 2 12.40 21.63 -9.17
N THR A 3 12.34 20.88 -10.29
CA THR A 3 11.18 20.81 -11.20
C THR A 3 9.92 20.17 -10.60
N LEU A 4 10.07 19.20 -9.68
CA LEU A 4 8.94 18.60 -8.96
C LEU A 4 8.37 19.56 -7.90
N PHE A 5 9.20 20.41 -7.30
CA PHE A 5 8.80 21.39 -6.30
C PHE A 5 8.02 22.57 -6.90
N THR A 6 8.40 23.03 -8.10
CA THR A 6 7.66 24.06 -8.85
C THR A 6 6.29 23.55 -9.31
N SER A 7 6.21 22.29 -9.74
CA SER A 7 4.95 21.64 -10.13
C SER A 7 4.01 21.47 -8.93
N TYR A 8 4.56 21.19 -7.75
CA TYR A 8 3.81 21.10 -6.50
C TYR A 8 3.21 22.45 -6.07
N CYS A 9 3.97 23.54 -6.22
CA CYS A 9 3.51 24.88 -5.89
C CYS A 9 2.40 25.36 -6.86
N LEU A 10 2.55 25.05 -8.16
CA LEU A 10 1.52 25.30 -9.18
C LEU A 10 0.25 24.46 -8.94
N PHE A 11 0.42 23.19 -8.57
CA PHE A 11 -0.69 22.29 -8.26
C PHE A 11 -1.46 22.74 -7.02
N LYS A 12 -0.77 23.13 -5.94
CA LYS A 12 -1.39 23.67 -4.73
C LYS A 12 -2.19 24.95 -5.04
N LYS A 13 -1.67 25.79 -5.94
CA LYS A 13 -2.34 27.00 -6.43
C LYS A 13 -3.57 26.68 -7.28
N ALA A 14 -3.51 25.67 -8.15
CA ALA A 14 -4.65 25.21 -8.95
C ALA A 14 -5.75 24.57 -8.10
N VAL A 15 -5.39 23.79 -7.08
CA VAL A 15 -6.37 23.17 -6.17
C VAL A 15 -6.97 24.21 -5.21
N GLY A 16 -6.20 25.17 -4.72
CA GLY A 16 -6.74 26.28 -3.91
C GLY A 16 -7.78 27.13 -4.68
N VAL A 17 -7.64 27.25 -6.01
CA VAL A 17 -8.65 27.91 -6.86
C VAL A 17 -9.95 27.08 -6.96
N ILE A 18 -9.85 25.75 -6.99
CA ILE A 18 -11.01 24.85 -7.01
C ILE A 18 -11.69 24.83 -5.62
N ALA A 19 -10.89 24.82 -4.56
CA ALA A 19 -11.35 24.79 -3.18
C ALA A 19 -11.95 26.12 -2.69
N GLY A 20 -11.69 27.25 -3.36
CA GLY A 20 -12.36 28.54 -3.08
C GLY A 20 -13.88 28.54 -3.26
N THR A 21 -14.47 27.43 -3.74
CA THR A 21 -15.93 27.19 -3.79
C THR A 21 -16.44 26.26 -2.67
N ILE A 22 -15.55 25.76 -1.81
CA ILE A 22 -15.81 24.76 -0.76
C ILE A 22 -15.54 25.41 0.61
N GLU A 23 -16.31 25.03 1.64
CA GLU A 23 -16.07 25.47 3.02
C GLU A 23 -14.61 25.24 3.45
N PRO A 24 -13.95 26.20 4.11
CA PRO A 24 -12.51 26.16 4.41
C PRO A 24 -12.10 24.96 5.29
N GLU A 25 -13.02 24.42 6.09
CA GLU A 25 -12.80 23.23 6.91
C GLU A 25 -12.68 21.93 6.07
N LYS A 26 -13.29 21.89 4.88
CA LYS A 26 -13.25 20.73 3.97
C LYS A 26 -12.14 20.85 2.93
N GLU A 27 -11.68 22.06 2.63
CA GLU A 27 -10.58 22.33 1.70
C GLU A 27 -9.33 21.48 2.00
N GLU A 28 -8.89 21.46 3.25
CA GLU A 28 -7.69 20.72 3.65
C GLU A 28 -7.81 19.21 3.40
N ILE A 29 -9.01 18.65 3.57
CA ILE A 29 -9.29 17.22 3.35
C ILE A 29 -9.24 16.89 1.85
N TYR A 30 -9.76 17.77 0.99
CA TYR A 30 -9.72 17.58 -0.46
C TYR A 30 -8.31 17.72 -1.03
N VAL A 31 -7.56 18.76 -0.61
CA VAL A 31 -6.16 18.96 -0.97
C VAL A 31 -5.34 17.72 -0.58
N TYR A 32 -5.54 17.22 0.64
CA TYR A 32 -4.89 16.01 1.13
C TYR A 32 -5.22 14.76 0.29
N GLY A 33 -6.50 14.54 -0.01
CA GLY A 33 -6.94 13.39 -0.80
C GLY A 33 -6.34 13.40 -2.22
N LEU A 34 -6.35 14.56 -2.88
CA LEU A 34 -5.77 14.76 -4.20
C LEU A 34 -4.25 14.55 -4.19
N GLU A 35 -3.56 15.09 -3.20
CA GLU A 35 -2.11 14.94 -3.07
C GLU A 35 -1.71 13.47 -2.86
N LEU A 36 -2.48 12.72 -2.06
CA LEU A 36 -2.29 11.29 -1.87
C LEU A 36 -2.48 10.50 -3.18
N ILE A 37 -3.51 10.83 -3.95
CA ILE A 37 -3.78 10.17 -5.24
C ILE A 37 -2.63 10.44 -6.22
N ILE A 38 -2.17 11.70 -6.32
CA ILE A 38 -1.10 12.08 -7.25
C ILE A 38 0.23 11.47 -6.86
N THR A 39 0.62 11.52 -5.60
CA THR A 39 1.87 10.92 -5.14
C THR A 39 1.86 9.40 -5.26
N THR A 40 0.69 8.78 -5.07
CA THR A 40 0.50 7.36 -5.36
C THR A 40 0.69 7.08 -6.84
N PHE A 41 0.02 7.84 -7.71
CA PHE A 41 0.12 7.70 -9.17
C PHE A 41 1.55 7.88 -9.67
N LEU A 42 2.26 8.90 -9.20
CA LEU A 42 3.67 9.12 -9.53
C LEU A 42 4.56 7.95 -9.07
N GLY A 43 4.28 7.39 -7.89
CA GLY A 43 4.97 6.20 -7.40
C GLY A 43 4.68 4.94 -8.24
N LEU A 44 3.47 4.81 -8.79
CA LEU A 44 3.14 3.72 -9.71
C LEU A 44 3.84 3.89 -11.05
N ALA A 45 3.81 5.11 -11.60
CA ALA A 45 4.50 5.43 -12.83
C ALA A 45 6.00 5.13 -12.71
N SER A 46 6.64 5.46 -11.58
CA SER A 46 8.05 5.14 -11.38
C SER A 46 8.32 3.64 -11.32
N ILE A 47 7.48 2.85 -10.64
CA ILE A 47 7.63 1.39 -10.58
C ILE A 47 7.50 0.78 -11.97
N VAL A 48 6.51 1.22 -12.76
CA VAL A 48 6.31 0.74 -14.14
C VAL A 48 7.52 1.08 -15.00
N LEU A 49 8.04 2.31 -14.94
CA LEU A 49 9.24 2.71 -15.69
C LEU A 49 10.46 1.86 -15.33
N VAL A 50 10.72 1.68 -14.03
CA VAL A 50 11.83 0.83 -13.55
C VAL A 50 11.65 -0.62 -14.01
N SER A 51 10.43 -1.15 -13.93
CA SER A 51 10.13 -2.51 -14.39
C SER A 51 10.31 -2.69 -15.88
N GLY A 52 10.05 -1.65 -16.67
CA GLY A 52 10.24 -1.67 -18.12
C GLY A 52 11.71 -1.76 -18.49
N VAL A 53 12.58 -1.02 -17.80
CA VAL A 53 14.04 -1.11 -17.98
C VAL A 53 14.54 -2.51 -17.60
N LEU A 54 13.97 -3.12 -16.55
CA LEU A 54 14.35 -4.46 -16.09
C LEU A 54 13.65 -5.60 -16.85
N SER A 55 12.77 -5.29 -17.80
CA SER A 55 11.92 -6.24 -18.55
C SER A 55 11.03 -7.15 -17.67
N GLU A 56 10.62 -6.67 -16.49
CA GLU A 56 9.85 -7.42 -15.47
C GLU A 56 8.44 -6.84 -15.27
N TRP A 57 7.74 -6.59 -16.38
CA TRP A 57 6.43 -5.93 -16.38
C TRP A 57 5.38 -6.66 -15.54
N SER A 58 5.34 -7.99 -15.60
CA SER A 58 4.37 -8.80 -14.85
C SER A 58 4.52 -8.61 -13.33
N SER A 59 5.75 -8.55 -12.83
CA SER A 59 6.03 -8.35 -11.40
C SER A 59 5.59 -6.97 -10.92
N ALA A 60 5.71 -5.93 -11.76
CA ALA A 60 5.21 -4.60 -11.43
C ALA A 60 3.69 -4.56 -11.31
N TRP A 61 2.96 -5.13 -12.28
CA TRP A 61 1.49 -5.16 -12.22
C TRP A 61 0.97 -5.91 -10.99
N ILE A 62 1.56 -7.05 -10.67
CA ILE A 62 1.23 -7.83 -9.46
C ILE A 62 1.47 -7.00 -8.19
N PHE A 63 2.68 -6.43 -8.06
CA PHE A 63 3.03 -5.64 -6.89
C PHE A 63 2.09 -4.44 -6.72
N THR A 64 1.89 -3.67 -7.79
CA THR A 64 1.03 -2.50 -7.80
C THR A 64 -0.42 -2.85 -7.46
N GLY A 65 -0.95 -3.94 -8.01
CA GLY A 65 -2.31 -4.40 -7.75
C GLY A 65 -2.57 -4.72 -6.28
N ILE A 66 -1.56 -5.24 -5.56
CA ILE A 66 -1.65 -5.58 -4.13
C ILE A 66 -1.35 -4.37 -3.24
N PHE A 67 -0.38 -3.54 -3.65
CA PHE A 67 0.13 -2.45 -2.84
C PHE A 67 -0.75 -1.19 -2.85
N VAL A 68 -1.46 -0.93 -3.96
CA VAL A 68 -2.38 0.24 -4.05
C VAL A 68 -3.57 0.12 -3.08
N PRO A 69 -4.29 -1.00 -3.00
CA PRO A 69 -5.37 -1.17 -2.02
C PRO A 69 -4.89 -0.98 -0.59
N LEU A 70 -3.68 -1.44 -0.25
CA LEU A 70 -3.09 -1.21 1.07
C LEU A 70 -2.96 0.28 1.35
N ARG A 71 -2.36 1.04 0.44
CA ARG A 71 -2.18 2.50 0.60
C ARG A 71 -3.51 3.24 0.77
N LEU A 72 -4.54 2.83 0.02
CA LEU A 72 -5.88 3.39 0.13
C LEU A 72 -6.55 3.04 1.46
N CYS A 73 -6.33 1.81 1.96
CA CYS A 73 -6.89 1.35 3.23
C CYS A 73 -6.19 1.97 4.46
N THR A 74 -4.88 2.23 4.39
CA THR A 74 -4.09 2.88 5.45
C THR A 74 -4.21 4.41 5.43
N GLY A 75 -5.17 4.97 4.67
CA GLY A 75 -5.33 6.42 4.49
C GLY A 75 -5.24 7.18 5.81
N GLY A 76 -4.25 8.07 5.91
CA GLY A 76 -4.24 9.14 6.90
C GLY A 76 -3.60 8.84 8.25
N TYR A 77 -2.28 8.66 8.28
CA TYR A 77 -1.47 9.36 9.29
C TYR A 77 -0.10 9.67 8.71
N HIS A 78 0.23 10.96 8.67
CA HIS A 78 1.47 11.47 8.12
C HIS A 78 2.68 10.75 8.74
N ALA A 79 3.47 10.10 7.90
CA ALA A 79 4.87 9.80 8.18
C ALA A 79 5.72 10.91 7.54
N ASP A 80 5.60 12.13 8.05
CA ASP A 80 6.49 13.30 7.88
C ASP A 80 6.99 13.74 6.50
N THR A 81 6.72 13.07 5.38
CA THR A 81 7.12 13.55 4.03
C THR A 81 6.60 12.66 2.90
N TYR A 82 5.88 13.23 1.93
CA TYR A 82 5.41 12.53 0.72
C TYR A 82 6.53 11.85 -0.09
N GLY A 83 7.73 12.43 -0.07
CA GLY A 83 8.94 11.80 -0.64
C GLY A 83 9.29 10.46 0.01
N LYS A 84 9.05 10.29 1.32
CA LYS A 84 9.29 9.00 2.00
C LYS A 84 8.38 7.91 1.47
N CYS A 85 7.12 8.21 1.17
CA CYS A 85 6.19 7.22 0.62
C CYS A 85 6.64 6.75 -0.77
N PHE A 86 7.07 7.69 -1.61
CA PHE A 86 7.65 7.39 -2.93
C PHE A 86 8.90 6.49 -2.79
N VAL A 87 9.85 6.87 -1.93
CA VAL A 87 11.08 6.11 -1.69
C VAL A 87 10.79 4.73 -1.13
N ILE A 88 9.95 4.62 -0.09
CA ILE A 88 9.59 3.34 0.53
C ILE A 88 8.99 2.40 -0.50
N SER A 89 8.14 2.90 -1.40
CA SER A 89 7.41 2.03 -2.34
C SER A 89 8.29 1.54 -3.47
N ASN A 90 9.17 2.40 -3.99
CA ASN A 90 10.17 1.98 -4.97
C ASN A 90 11.19 1.02 -4.32
N LEU A 91 11.62 1.28 -3.09
CA LEU A 91 12.56 0.41 -2.37
C LEU A 91 11.92 -0.95 -2.01
N SER A 92 10.64 -0.95 -1.63
CA SER A 92 9.86 -2.17 -1.43
C SER A 92 9.76 -2.98 -2.72
N TYR A 93 9.44 -2.34 -3.84
CA TYR A 93 9.37 -3.03 -5.12
C TYR A 93 10.72 -3.65 -5.51
N LEU A 94 11.80 -2.87 -5.43
CA LEU A 94 13.16 -3.33 -5.77
C LEU A 94 13.62 -4.46 -4.85
N SER A 95 13.38 -4.35 -3.54
CA SER A 95 13.77 -5.40 -2.60
C SER A 95 13.02 -6.70 -2.86
N LEU A 96 11.70 -6.65 -3.12
CA LEU A 96 10.94 -7.84 -3.49
C LEU A 96 11.40 -8.46 -4.80
N LEU A 97 11.74 -7.64 -5.80
CA LEU A 97 12.24 -8.13 -7.09
C LEU A 97 13.59 -8.85 -6.94
N ILE A 98 14.50 -8.31 -6.11
CA ILE A 98 15.78 -8.95 -5.80
C ILE A 98 15.53 -10.26 -5.07
N ILE A 99 14.66 -10.28 -4.05
CA ILE A 99 14.33 -11.50 -3.29
C ILE A 99 13.72 -12.56 -4.22
N LYS A 100 12.79 -12.19 -5.10
CA LYS A 100 12.22 -13.08 -6.11
C LYS A 100 13.35 -13.74 -6.92
N LYS A 101 14.23 -12.95 -7.54
CA LYS A 101 15.33 -13.48 -8.37
C LYS A 101 16.33 -14.34 -7.58
N LEU A 102 16.56 -14.05 -6.31
CA LEU A 102 17.45 -14.85 -5.45
C LEU A 102 16.82 -16.17 -5.00
N THR A 103 15.50 -16.27 -4.97
CA THR A 103 14.79 -17.43 -4.43
C THR A 103 14.16 -18.31 -5.50
N GLU A 104 14.02 -17.76 -6.71
CA GLU A 104 13.57 -18.45 -7.91
C GLU A 104 14.43 -19.70 -8.16
N GLY A 105 13.76 -20.85 -8.28
CA GLY A 105 14.40 -22.17 -8.45
C GLY A 105 15.10 -22.74 -7.22
N ARG A 106 15.25 -22.00 -6.12
CA ARG A 106 15.93 -22.48 -4.89
C ARG A 106 14.96 -22.92 -3.80
N ILE A 107 13.81 -22.26 -3.69
CA ILE A 107 12.82 -22.53 -2.65
C ILE A 107 11.63 -23.28 -3.26
N PRO A 108 11.18 -24.40 -2.68
CA PRO A 108 10.05 -25.14 -3.21
C PRO A 108 8.75 -24.32 -3.10
N MET A 109 7.86 -24.46 -4.09
CA MET A 109 6.59 -23.73 -4.15
C MET A 109 5.74 -23.91 -2.88
N LEU A 110 5.79 -25.10 -2.26
CA LEU A 110 5.03 -25.37 -1.03
C LEU A 110 5.36 -24.36 0.09
N VAL A 111 6.63 -23.94 0.22
CA VAL A 111 7.03 -22.94 1.22
C VAL A 111 6.40 -21.58 0.92
N TRP A 112 6.32 -21.18 -0.35
CA TRP A 112 5.65 -19.94 -0.75
C TRP A 112 4.16 -19.95 -0.44
N LEU A 113 3.48 -21.08 -0.69
CA LEU A 113 2.07 -21.25 -0.35
C LEU A 113 1.84 -21.21 1.16
N MET A 114 2.73 -21.81 1.95
CA MET A 114 2.68 -21.75 3.42
C MET A 114 2.87 -20.32 3.94
N LEU A 115 3.82 -19.57 3.40
CA LEU A 115 4.02 -18.15 3.73
C LEU A 115 2.80 -17.30 3.37
N LEU A 116 2.21 -17.55 2.20
CA LEU A 116 0.99 -16.88 1.77
C LEU A 116 -0.16 -17.17 2.73
N ALA A 117 -0.38 -18.44 3.09
CA ALA A 117 -1.42 -18.83 4.06
C ALA A 117 -1.22 -18.17 5.43
N ALA A 118 0.02 -18.11 5.93
CA ALA A 118 0.36 -17.45 7.18
C ALA A 118 0.07 -15.93 7.14
N ALA A 119 0.42 -15.26 6.03
CA ALA A 119 0.15 -13.85 5.83
C ALA A 119 -1.36 -13.57 5.71
N CYS A 120 -2.11 -14.39 4.95
CA CYS A 120 -3.56 -14.29 4.86
C CYS A 120 -4.24 -14.51 6.22
N TRP A 121 -3.79 -15.47 7.02
CA TRP A 121 -4.29 -15.69 8.38
C TRP A 121 -4.04 -14.48 9.28
N TYR A 122 -2.82 -13.93 9.24
CA TYR A 122 -2.46 -12.72 9.99
C TYR A 122 -3.34 -11.53 9.59
N ILE A 123 -3.46 -11.25 8.29
CA ILE A 123 -4.28 -10.14 7.77
C ILE A 123 -5.75 -10.41 8.10
N GLY A 124 -6.26 -11.63 7.98
CA GLY A 124 -7.64 -11.98 8.31
C GLY A 124 -7.99 -11.74 9.78
N LYS A 125 -7.06 -12.03 10.69
CA LYS A 125 -7.22 -11.80 12.14
C LYS A 125 -7.12 -10.32 12.50
N ASN A 126 -6.17 -9.61 11.89
CA ASN A 126 -5.82 -8.25 12.27
C ASN A 126 -6.44 -7.16 11.36
N ALA A 127 -7.15 -7.53 10.29
CA ALA A 127 -7.88 -6.57 9.47
C ALA A 127 -9.19 -6.11 10.15
N PRO A 128 -9.53 -4.80 10.09
CA PRO A 128 -8.79 -3.71 9.45
C PRO A 128 -7.71 -3.15 10.39
N VAL A 129 -6.62 -2.63 9.82
CA VAL A 129 -5.64 -1.82 10.57
C VAL A 129 -6.39 -0.65 11.21
N LEU A 130 -6.47 -0.63 12.54
CA LEU A 130 -7.04 0.49 13.26
C LEU A 130 -6.04 1.67 13.20
N HIS A 131 -6.39 2.75 12.49
CA HIS A 131 -5.70 4.04 12.66
C HIS A 131 -6.43 4.93 13.68
N ARG A 132 -5.63 5.69 14.44
CA ARG A 132 -5.95 6.25 15.76
C ARG A 132 -6.79 7.54 15.77
N ASN A 133 -7.09 8.18 14.63
CA ASN A 133 -7.68 9.54 14.66
C ASN A 133 -8.60 9.93 13.49
N GLN A 134 -9.32 8.99 12.87
CA GLN A 134 -10.57 9.38 12.20
C GLN A 134 -11.69 9.10 13.20
N MET A 135 -12.67 9.99 13.30
CA MET A 135 -14.01 9.58 13.72
C MET A 135 -14.49 8.58 12.67
N ILE A 136 -14.07 7.32 12.80
CA ILE A 136 -14.45 6.28 11.86
C ILE A 136 -15.89 5.97 12.22
N ASN A 137 -16.82 6.61 11.50
CA ASN A 137 -18.19 6.13 11.38
C ASN A 137 -18.11 4.60 11.21
N GLU A 138 -18.73 3.81 12.10
CA GLU A 138 -18.59 2.35 12.15
C GLU A 138 -18.74 1.69 10.78
N GLN A 139 -19.54 2.32 9.91
CA GLN A 139 -19.73 1.97 8.52
C GLN A 139 -18.42 1.90 7.71
N LYS A 140 -17.49 2.85 7.89
CA LYS A 140 -16.20 2.90 7.17
C LYS A 140 -15.22 1.83 7.68
N GLN A 141 -15.28 1.48 8.97
CA GLN A 141 -14.52 0.34 9.52
C GLN A 141 -15.04 -0.99 8.98
N LYS A 142 -16.37 -1.18 9.00
CA LYS A 142 -17.04 -2.35 8.42
C LYS A 142 -16.72 -2.48 6.93
N ARG A 143 -16.72 -1.35 6.19
CA ARG A 143 -16.33 -1.31 4.77
C ARG A 143 -14.88 -1.73 4.56
N ASN A 144 -13.91 -1.16 5.29
CA ASN A 144 -12.50 -1.53 5.14
C ASN A 144 -12.25 -3.00 5.51
N ARG A 145 -12.93 -3.52 6.54
CA ARG A 145 -12.86 -4.95 6.90
C ARG A 145 -13.42 -5.83 5.79
N LYS A 146 -14.53 -5.43 5.16
CA LYS A 146 -15.09 -6.13 4.00
C LYS A 146 -14.15 -6.07 2.80
N THR A 147 -13.59 -4.90 2.49
CA THR A 147 -12.60 -4.72 1.41
C THR A 147 -11.37 -5.59 1.63
N ALA A 148 -10.80 -5.62 2.84
CA ALA A 148 -9.66 -6.48 3.16
C ALA A 148 -9.98 -7.97 2.99
N ARG A 149 -11.15 -8.44 3.42
CA ARG A 149 -11.58 -9.83 3.21
C ARG A 149 -11.76 -10.16 1.73
N VAL A 150 -12.38 -9.27 0.96
CA VAL A 150 -12.56 -9.44 -0.49
C VAL A 150 -11.21 -9.53 -1.17
N LEU A 151 -10.27 -8.64 -0.82
CA LEU A 151 -8.90 -8.67 -1.35
C LEU A 151 -8.20 -9.99 -1.02
N LEU A 152 -8.32 -10.50 0.21
CA LEU A 152 -7.74 -11.80 0.58
C LEU A 152 -8.34 -12.97 -0.22
N ILE A 153 -9.66 -12.98 -0.43
CA ILE A 153 -10.31 -14.04 -1.21
C ILE A 153 -9.84 -14.00 -2.67
N VAL A 154 -9.83 -12.81 -3.28
CA VAL A 154 -9.35 -12.60 -4.65
C VAL A 154 -7.89 -13.05 -4.77
N ASP A 155 -7.05 -12.67 -3.81
CA ASP A 155 -5.63 -13.00 -3.78
C ASP A 155 -5.37 -14.52 -3.71
N VAL A 156 -6.09 -15.24 -2.86
CA VAL A 156 -6.00 -16.70 -2.76
C VAL A 156 -6.41 -17.36 -4.08
N VAL A 157 -7.51 -16.92 -4.69
CA VAL A 157 -8.00 -17.48 -5.97
C VAL A 157 -6.99 -17.23 -7.10
N VAL A 158 -6.44 -16.01 -7.18
CA VAL A 158 -5.43 -15.63 -8.17
C VAL A 158 -4.14 -16.43 -7.96
N SER A 159 -3.70 -16.59 -6.71
CA SER A 159 -2.49 -17.35 -6.36
C SER A 159 -2.61 -18.83 -6.73
N LEU A 160 -3.75 -19.46 -6.44
CA LEU A 160 -4.00 -20.86 -6.81
C LEU A 160 -4.04 -21.04 -8.32
N SER A 161 -4.66 -20.09 -9.04
CA SER A 161 -4.69 -20.11 -10.51
C SER A 161 -3.27 -20.03 -11.07
N PHE A 162 -2.44 -19.09 -10.59
CA PHE A 162 -1.06 -18.97 -11.05
C PHE A 162 -0.16 -20.12 -10.61
N ALA A 163 -0.42 -20.77 -9.47
CA ALA A 163 0.34 -21.95 -9.05
C ALA A 163 0.27 -23.10 -10.06
N ILE A 164 -0.86 -23.22 -10.77
CA ILE A 164 -1.08 -24.26 -11.79
C ILE A 164 -0.45 -23.86 -13.13
N TYR A 165 -0.65 -22.61 -13.57
CA TYR A 165 -0.29 -22.21 -14.93
C TYR A 165 1.09 -21.54 -15.05
N GLN A 166 1.49 -20.70 -14.09
CA GLN A 166 2.68 -19.84 -14.15
C GLN A 166 3.26 -19.62 -12.75
N PRO A 167 4.00 -20.61 -12.22
CA PRO A 167 4.42 -20.66 -10.81
C PRO A 167 5.30 -19.50 -10.37
N GLN A 168 6.05 -18.89 -11.29
CA GLN A 168 6.91 -17.74 -11.02
C GLN A 168 6.15 -16.50 -10.51
N TYR A 169 4.85 -16.39 -10.78
CA TYR A 169 4.03 -15.27 -10.30
C TYR A 169 3.59 -15.43 -8.85
N VAL A 170 3.44 -16.67 -8.36
CA VAL A 170 3.06 -16.96 -6.98
C VAL A 170 4.09 -16.39 -5.99
N VAL A 171 5.38 -16.46 -6.34
CA VAL A 171 6.46 -15.91 -5.52
C VAL A 171 6.28 -14.41 -5.31
N MET A 172 6.01 -13.66 -6.38
CA MET A 172 5.83 -12.21 -6.30
C MET A 172 4.56 -11.83 -5.54
N ILE A 173 3.48 -12.59 -5.71
CA ILE A 173 2.22 -12.41 -4.98
C ILE A 173 2.45 -12.63 -3.48
N ALA A 174 3.02 -13.78 -3.10
CA ALA A 174 3.30 -14.12 -1.71
C ALA A 174 4.19 -13.09 -1.01
N LEU A 175 5.26 -12.63 -1.68
CA LEU A 175 6.13 -11.58 -1.18
C LEU A 175 5.41 -10.24 -0.98
N SER A 176 4.55 -9.86 -1.92
CA SER A 176 3.79 -8.61 -1.83
C SER A 176 2.79 -8.63 -0.68
N ILE A 177 2.09 -9.75 -0.48
CA ILE A 177 1.13 -9.93 0.62
C ILE A 177 1.84 -10.01 1.97
N TYR A 178 2.99 -10.69 2.04
CA TYR A 178 3.81 -10.70 3.25
C TYR A 178 4.28 -9.29 3.62
N LEU A 179 4.73 -8.50 2.62
CA LEU A 179 5.11 -7.10 2.83
C LEU A 179 3.92 -6.28 3.37
N VAL A 180 2.72 -6.50 2.84
CA VAL A 180 1.49 -5.87 3.36
C VAL A 180 1.27 -6.23 4.83
N ALA A 181 1.37 -7.51 5.19
CA ALA A 181 1.24 -7.97 6.58
C ALA A 181 2.27 -7.28 7.50
N VAL A 182 3.53 -7.17 7.07
CA VAL A 182 4.58 -6.46 7.82
C VAL A 182 4.24 -4.98 8.00
N PHE A 183 3.75 -4.30 6.96
CA PHE A 183 3.33 -2.90 7.09
C PHE A 183 2.15 -2.73 8.05
N MET A 184 1.18 -3.66 8.03
CA MET A 184 0.08 -3.69 9.01
C MET A 184 0.61 -3.87 10.44
N MET A 185 1.55 -4.81 10.67
CA MET A 185 2.20 -5.01 11.97
C MET A 185 2.88 -3.74 12.48
N VAL A 186 3.63 -3.05 11.62
CA VAL A 186 4.34 -1.82 11.97
C VAL A 186 3.35 -0.69 12.28
N ALA A 187 2.27 -0.60 11.51
CA ALA A 187 1.20 0.36 11.74
C ALA A 187 0.52 0.14 13.11
N ASP A 188 0.15 -1.10 13.43
CA ASP A 188 -0.47 -1.47 14.71
C ASP A 188 0.46 -1.16 15.89
N LYS A 189 1.75 -1.52 15.79
CA LYS A 189 2.74 -1.19 16.83
C LYS A 189 2.87 0.32 17.04
N LYS A 190 2.98 1.11 15.97
CA LYS A 190 3.06 2.57 16.07
C LYS A 190 1.83 3.16 16.79
N VAL A 191 0.64 2.63 16.52
CA VAL A 191 -0.60 3.02 17.19
C VAL A 191 -0.54 2.73 18.68
N VAL A 192 -0.12 1.52 19.07
CA VAL A 192 0.05 1.12 20.48
C VAL A 192 1.10 1.97 21.20
N PHE A 193 2.23 2.25 20.56
CA PHE A 193 3.30 3.07 21.16
C PHE A 193 2.86 4.51 21.43
N ARG A 194 2.14 5.12 20.49
CA ARG A 194 1.61 6.46 20.72
C ARG A 194 0.48 6.45 21.77
N LYS A 195 -0.26 5.33 21.93
CA LYS A 195 -1.21 5.11 23.05
C LYS A 195 -0.54 5.21 24.40
N LYS A 196 0.60 4.55 24.56
CA LYS A 196 1.40 4.64 25.79
C LYS A 196 1.93 6.06 26.08
N ARG A 197 2.11 6.90 25.04
CA ARG A 197 2.52 8.32 25.19
C ARG A 197 1.38 9.29 25.48
N GLY A 198 0.14 8.83 25.63
CA GLY A 198 -1.00 9.70 25.91
C GLY A 198 -1.46 10.57 24.73
N GLU A 199 -0.82 10.48 23.55
CA GLU A 199 -1.07 11.38 22.40
C GLU A 199 -2.46 11.23 21.72
N ILE A 200 -3.33 10.34 22.22
CA ILE A 200 -4.74 10.09 21.81
C ILE A 200 -5.41 9.35 22.97
N ALA A 201 -6.50 9.93 23.45
CA ALA A 201 -7.51 9.30 24.30
C ALA A 201 -8.66 8.77 23.43
N ILE A 202 -9.28 7.67 23.84
CA ILE A 202 -10.55 7.18 23.30
C ILE A 202 -11.65 7.77 24.17
#